data_AF-A0A530BJ23-F1
#
_entry.id   AF-A0A530BJ23-F1
#
_cell.length_a   1.000
_cell.length_b   1.000
_cell.length_c   1.000
_cell.angle_alpha   90.00
_cell.angle_beta   90.00
_cell.angle_gamma   90.00
#
_symmetry.space_group_name_H-M   'P 1'
#
loop_
_entity.id
_entity.type
_entity.pdbx_description
1 polymer ?
#
loop_
_entity_poly.entity_id
_entity_poly.type
_entity_poly.pdbx_seq_one_letter_code
_entity_poly.pdbx_strand_id
1 'polypeptide(L)'
;SMVTVVCPITRPMPLDAVRDNVADLGNPAIGEISAALDKVGTIHFTSLAVAPTGKDEKSGTETGALVLEISGDGSTDDVIAAIAQAIGHRLRPIFRDVCGLPDGGSLEDFLKRKHIEISPSFGSAAGLVFSGTPGHSVRRILAEAKLADSVREIVEKPRAGTGNAMDVLAEARRHVRCLGQFGWAFEPAESLLERPPGHWSRALTTTLLTPAMFATVAIVILAFWRMTYVLVFGNPHGITFTNIAIAGTSLLLSVLGLLAILALFVGLCFLALRRLEDKDQPASTPVEIGALEKILAHEDHTAQNNLTAISTMKAGVLRRLALRLSFYLISISAQKVFRPGFLATINTIHFARWVLLPGTDRLMFFSNYGGSWESYLEDFIAKASAGLTGVWSNTDGYPRTRWLFLDGARDGDRFKRWARRQQVPTLFWYTAYPRLNTTRIRINSRIRRGIASATGNEARDWLSLFGSLPRPQALPADAKSLAEPPSSPLEALESGEIQSIFFGPFGALGDAHMLAIQVPDGLPAAKRKAWLDFVIGKTSFGDGVPAGRAMTVAFGPNGLRRLGLEGGVDDEPLDTFPVAFREGMG
;
A
#
# COMPACT_ATOMS: atom_id res chain seq x y z
N SER A 1 -0.94 -16.69 -2.99
CA SER A 1 -0.94 -16.43 -1.54
C SER A 1 0.07 -15.39 -1.09
N MET A 2 -0.13 -14.83 0.10
CA MET A 2 0.85 -13.98 0.80
C MET A 2 1.38 -14.78 2.00
N VAL A 3 2.62 -15.24 1.90
CA VAL A 3 3.27 -16.11 2.88
C VAL A 3 4.21 -15.27 3.75
N THR A 4 4.19 -15.55 5.05
CA THR A 4 5.15 -14.99 6.01
C THR A 4 5.69 -16.12 6.86
N VAL A 5 7.01 -16.24 6.89
CA VAL A 5 7.73 -17.23 7.68
C VAL A 5 8.55 -16.48 8.71
N VAL A 6 8.38 -16.84 9.99
CA VAL A 6 9.11 -16.22 11.09
C VAL A 6 9.97 -17.27 11.76
N CYS A 7 11.29 -17.08 11.68
CA CYS A 7 12.28 -17.99 12.21
C CYS A 7 13.10 -17.28 13.29
N PRO A 8 12.88 -17.56 14.59
CA PRO A 8 13.75 -17.05 15.64
C PRO A 8 15.21 -17.45 15.39
N ILE A 9 16.13 -16.54 15.69
CA ILE A 9 17.57 -16.80 15.65
C ILE A 9 17.92 -17.59 16.90
N THR A 10 18.36 -18.84 16.73
CA THR A 10 18.61 -19.77 17.83
C THR A 10 20.09 -20.02 18.09
N ARG A 11 20.95 -19.70 17.12
CA ARG A 11 22.39 -19.84 17.23
C ARG A 11 23.03 -18.50 17.61
N PRO A 12 24.08 -18.50 18.45
CA PRO A 12 24.74 -17.28 18.90
C PRO A 12 25.52 -16.64 17.75
N MET A 13 24.89 -15.68 17.07
CA MET A 13 25.49 -14.89 16.00
C MET A 13 25.05 -13.43 16.15
N PRO A 14 25.97 -12.45 16.07
CA PRO A 14 25.60 -11.04 16.07
C PRO A 14 24.61 -10.73 14.92
N LEU A 15 23.61 -9.90 15.19
CA LEU A 15 22.59 -9.57 14.18
C LEU A 15 23.19 -8.92 12.93
N ASP A 16 24.26 -8.14 13.07
CA ASP A 16 24.95 -7.52 11.93
C ASP A 16 25.56 -8.57 10.99
N ALA A 17 26.19 -9.62 11.52
CA ALA A 17 26.70 -10.72 10.69
C ALA A 17 25.56 -11.48 9.97
N VAL A 18 24.39 -11.59 10.61
CA VAL A 18 23.21 -12.15 9.95
C VAL A 18 22.73 -11.22 8.83
N ARG A 19 22.75 -9.90 9.03
CA ARG A 19 22.38 -8.90 8.01
C ARG A 19 23.31 -8.99 6.81
N ASP A 20 24.61 -9.14 7.02
CA ASP A 20 25.60 -9.29 5.93
C ASP A 20 25.29 -10.53 5.07
N ASN A 21 25.03 -11.68 5.71
CA ASN A 21 24.63 -12.91 5.00
C ASN A 21 23.34 -12.74 4.17
N VAL A 22 22.42 -11.88 4.61
CA VAL A 22 21.19 -11.58 3.85
C VAL A 22 21.47 -10.59 2.72
N ALA A 23 22.33 -9.59 2.95
CA ALA A 23 22.71 -8.60 1.94
C ALA A 23 23.39 -9.25 0.73
N ASP A 24 24.12 -10.36 0.93
CA ASP A 24 24.73 -11.16 -0.15
C ASP A 24 23.72 -11.76 -1.15
N LEU A 25 22.42 -11.76 -0.83
CA LEU A 25 21.35 -12.15 -1.75
C LEU A 25 20.95 -11.02 -2.73
N GLY A 26 21.26 -9.76 -2.39
CA GLY A 26 21.10 -8.58 -3.25
C GLY A 26 19.76 -7.82 -3.13
N ASN A 27 19.83 -6.50 -3.33
CA ASN A 27 18.66 -5.60 -3.39
C ASN A 27 18.77 -4.57 -4.54
N PRO A 28 17.93 -4.67 -5.59
CA PRO A 28 17.12 -5.84 -5.90
C PRO A 28 18.03 -7.04 -6.19
N ALA A 29 17.51 -8.25 -6.02
CA ALA A 29 18.21 -9.46 -6.40
C ALA A 29 18.47 -9.43 -7.92
N ILE A 30 19.73 -9.58 -8.32
CA ILE A 30 20.17 -9.58 -9.72
C ILE A 30 20.87 -10.91 -10.07
N GLY A 31 21.06 -11.16 -11.36
CA GLY A 31 21.79 -12.34 -11.84
C GLY A 31 21.06 -13.66 -11.59
N GLU A 32 21.76 -14.62 -10.98
CA GLU A 32 21.28 -16.00 -10.80
C GLU A 32 19.97 -16.09 -10.00
N ILE A 33 19.84 -15.31 -8.91
CA ILE A 33 18.67 -15.35 -8.03
C ILE A 33 17.42 -14.84 -8.75
N SER A 34 17.52 -13.68 -9.43
CA SER A 34 16.40 -13.16 -10.25
C SER A 34 16.02 -14.16 -11.34
N ALA A 35 17.00 -14.65 -12.10
CA ALA A 35 16.74 -15.58 -13.20
C ALA A 35 16.06 -16.88 -12.72
N ALA A 36 16.43 -17.39 -11.55
CA ALA A 36 15.80 -18.56 -10.96
C ALA A 36 14.34 -18.30 -10.56
N LEU A 37 14.06 -17.14 -9.95
CA LEU A 37 12.70 -16.74 -9.54
C LEU A 37 11.82 -16.40 -10.76
N ASP A 38 12.36 -15.72 -11.76
CA ASP A 38 11.71 -15.39 -13.03
C ASP A 38 11.31 -16.67 -13.79
N LYS A 39 12.17 -17.69 -13.76
CA LYS A 39 11.92 -19.00 -14.39
C LYS A 39 10.76 -19.75 -13.72
N VAL A 40 10.63 -19.65 -12.40
CA VAL A 40 9.48 -20.23 -11.69
C VAL A 40 8.20 -19.47 -12.03
N GLY A 41 8.27 -18.15 -12.17
CA GLY A 41 7.20 -17.34 -12.78
C GLY A 41 5.89 -17.28 -11.99
N THR A 42 5.91 -17.65 -10.71
CA THR A 42 4.76 -17.56 -9.77
C THR A 42 5.03 -16.63 -8.60
N ILE A 43 6.26 -16.19 -8.36
CA ILE A 43 6.60 -15.29 -7.27
C ILE A 43 6.51 -13.85 -7.77
N HIS A 44 5.63 -13.04 -7.18
CA HIS A 44 5.54 -11.61 -7.48
C HIS A 44 6.65 -10.83 -6.80
N PHE A 45 6.77 -11.02 -5.48
CA PHE A 45 7.74 -10.33 -4.63
C PHE A 45 8.26 -11.27 -3.56
N THR A 46 9.51 -11.10 -3.15
CA THR A 46 10.01 -11.69 -1.92
C THR A 46 11.07 -10.81 -1.29
N SER A 47 11.12 -10.79 0.04
CA SER A 47 12.15 -10.10 0.82
C SER A 47 12.50 -10.90 2.08
N LEU A 48 13.71 -10.72 2.59
CA LEU A 48 14.19 -11.35 3.82
C LEU A 48 14.72 -10.25 4.73
N ALA A 49 14.11 -10.13 5.91
CA ALA A 49 14.46 -9.12 6.89
C ALA A 49 15.00 -9.75 8.18
N VAL A 50 15.94 -9.06 8.82
CA VAL A 50 16.46 -9.41 10.16
C VAL A 50 15.79 -8.50 11.19
N ALA A 51 14.88 -9.06 11.98
CA ALA A 51 14.11 -8.31 12.96
C ALA A 51 14.72 -8.44 14.37
N PRO A 52 15.16 -7.34 15.02
CA PRO A 52 15.61 -7.39 16.41
C PRO A 52 14.41 -7.56 17.34
N THR A 53 14.43 -8.60 18.18
CA THR A 53 13.32 -8.98 19.08
C THR A 53 13.55 -8.60 20.54
N GLY A 54 14.73 -8.06 20.87
CA GLY A 54 15.09 -7.62 22.22
C GLY A 54 16.49 -8.08 22.60
N LYS A 55 16.71 -8.33 23.89
CA LYS A 55 17.93 -8.91 24.42
C LYS A 55 17.56 -10.10 25.30
N ASP A 56 18.40 -11.14 25.28
CA ASP A 56 18.25 -12.25 26.20
C ASP A 56 18.65 -11.78 27.61
N GLU A 57 17.76 -11.95 28.59
CA GLU A 57 17.97 -11.46 29.95
C GLU A 57 19.15 -12.15 30.65
N LYS A 58 19.49 -13.38 30.24
CA LYS A 58 20.57 -14.18 30.86
C LYS A 58 21.94 -13.88 30.29
N SER A 59 22.05 -13.74 28.97
CA SER A 59 23.32 -13.53 28.28
C SER A 59 23.59 -12.06 27.87
N GLY A 60 22.56 -11.21 27.91
CA GLY A 60 22.64 -9.81 27.45
C GLY A 60 22.79 -9.65 25.93
N THR A 61 22.84 -10.75 25.17
CA THR A 61 22.99 -10.74 23.71
C THR A 61 21.69 -10.32 23.04
N GLU A 62 21.79 -9.58 21.93
CA GLU A 62 20.62 -9.24 21.13
C GLU A 62 19.96 -10.50 20.55
N THR A 63 18.64 -10.58 20.69
CA THR A 63 17.83 -11.62 20.07
C THR A 63 17.21 -11.07 18.80
N GLY A 64 16.95 -11.95 17.83
CA GLY A 64 16.27 -11.56 16.61
C GLY A 64 15.50 -12.71 15.96
N ALA A 65 14.84 -12.39 14.86
CA ALA A 65 14.18 -13.34 13.99
C ALA A 65 14.48 -13.02 12.52
N LEU A 66 14.68 -14.06 11.70
CA LEU A 66 14.58 -13.95 10.25
C LEU A 66 13.12 -13.98 9.85
N VAL A 67 12.69 -12.98 9.08
CA VAL A 67 11.32 -12.87 8.59
C VAL A 67 11.36 -12.86 7.07
N LEU A 68 10.92 -13.99 6.50
CA LEU A 68 10.82 -14.17 5.05
C LEU A 68 9.41 -13.83 4.60
N GLU A 69 9.34 -12.87 3.69
CA GLU A 69 8.13 -12.37 3.08
C GLU A 69 8.04 -12.85 1.64
N ILE A 70 6.90 -13.45 1.26
CA ILE A 70 6.68 -13.92 -0.10
C ILE A 70 5.26 -13.55 -0.54
N SER A 71 5.13 -12.96 -1.72
CA SER A 71 3.86 -12.79 -2.43
C SER A 71 3.95 -13.60 -3.71
N GLY A 72 3.08 -14.59 -3.89
CA GLY A 72 3.10 -15.46 -5.06
C GLY A 72 1.73 -15.95 -5.49
N ASP A 73 1.66 -16.59 -6.65
CA ASP A 73 0.50 -17.25 -7.21
C ASP A 73 0.27 -18.63 -6.59
N GLY A 74 -1.00 -19.07 -6.56
CA GLY A 74 -1.36 -20.38 -6.02
C GLY A 74 -1.54 -20.41 -4.49
N SER A 75 -1.53 -21.61 -3.93
CA SER A 75 -1.70 -21.87 -2.50
C SER A 75 -0.44 -21.49 -1.70
N THR A 76 -0.54 -21.49 -0.36
CA THR A 76 0.62 -21.25 0.51
C THR A 76 1.73 -22.28 0.26
N ASP A 77 1.35 -23.55 0.09
CA ASP A 77 2.31 -24.64 -0.15
C ASP A 77 2.98 -24.51 -1.51
N ASP A 78 2.23 -24.14 -2.56
CA ASP A 78 2.79 -23.91 -3.90
C ASP A 78 3.84 -22.79 -3.87
N VAL A 79 3.56 -21.71 -3.14
CA VAL A 79 4.46 -20.55 -3.03
C VAL A 79 5.73 -20.90 -2.24
N ILE A 80 5.61 -21.67 -1.16
CA ILE A 80 6.79 -22.12 -0.39
C ILE A 80 7.64 -23.08 -1.21
N ALA A 81 7.01 -24.04 -1.90
CA ALA A 81 7.70 -24.99 -2.77
C ALA A 81 8.43 -24.26 -3.92
N ALA A 82 7.78 -23.26 -4.53
CA ALA A 82 8.37 -22.42 -5.56
C ALA A 82 9.66 -21.71 -5.09
N ILE A 83 9.66 -21.12 -3.89
CA ILE A 83 10.86 -20.48 -3.32
C ILE A 83 11.95 -21.50 -2.98
N ALA A 84 11.57 -22.61 -2.34
CA ALA A 84 12.51 -23.66 -1.97
C ALA A 84 13.18 -24.27 -3.21
N GLN A 85 12.43 -24.44 -4.30
CA GLN A 85 12.96 -24.92 -5.58
C GLN A 85 13.86 -23.89 -6.26
N ALA A 86 13.44 -22.61 -6.34
CA ALA A 86 14.16 -21.58 -7.07
C ALA A 86 15.50 -21.21 -6.41
N ILE A 87 15.45 -20.87 -5.12
CA ILE A 87 16.56 -20.22 -4.41
C ILE A 87 16.90 -20.93 -3.10
N GLY A 88 16.35 -22.12 -2.86
CA GLY A 88 16.57 -22.85 -1.61
C GLY A 88 18.03 -23.21 -1.35
N HIS A 89 18.85 -23.40 -2.39
CA HIS A 89 20.29 -23.64 -2.22
C HIS A 89 21.05 -22.43 -1.64
N ARG A 90 20.56 -21.19 -1.87
CA ARG A 90 21.11 -19.95 -1.30
C ARG A 90 20.53 -19.64 0.08
N LEU A 91 19.24 -19.93 0.29
CA LEU A 91 18.58 -19.69 1.57
C LEU A 91 18.96 -20.72 2.64
N ARG A 92 19.18 -21.98 2.25
CA ARG A 92 19.43 -23.09 3.18
C ARG A 92 20.63 -22.84 4.11
N PRO A 93 21.81 -22.38 3.65
CA PRO A 93 22.93 -22.06 4.54
C PRO A 93 22.52 -21.05 5.62
N ILE A 94 21.83 -19.96 5.25
CA ILE A 94 21.38 -18.92 6.18
C ILE A 94 20.45 -19.52 7.25
N PHE A 95 19.41 -20.25 6.84
CA PHE A 95 18.46 -20.85 7.81
C PHE A 95 19.07 -21.96 8.67
N ARG A 96 20.05 -22.71 8.15
CA ARG A 96 20.83 -23.70 8.92
C ARG A 96 21.70 -23.01 9.96
N ASP A 97 22.44 -22.00 9.55
CA ASP A 97 23.48 -21.38 10.37
C ASP A 97 22.91 -20.43 11.43
N VAL A 98 21.69 -19.93 11.21
CA VAL A 98 21.05 -18.94 12.08
C VAL A 98 19.82 -19.48 12.82
N CYS A 99 18.96 -20.24 12.15
CA CYS A 99 17.64 -20.64 12.66
C CYS A 99 17.51 -22.11 13.05
N GLY A 100 18.61 -22.88 12.95
CA GLY A 100 18.66 -24.28 13.35
C GLY A 100 17.89 -25.22 12.42
N LEU A 101 17.88 -24.95 11.12
CA LEU A 101 17.47 -25.96 10.13
C LEU A 101 18.38 -27.20 10.26
N PRO A 102 17.85 -28.42 10.47
CA PRO A 102 18.66 -29.62 10.62
C PRO A 102 19.50 -29.95 9.39
N ASP A 103 20.70 -30.51 9.62
CA ASP A 103 21.55 -31.03 8.55
C ASP A 103 20.81 -32.14 7.79
N GLY A 104 20.80 -32.07 6.46
CA GLY A 104 20.00 -32.97 5.62
C GLY A 104 18.50 -32.63 5.51
N GLY A 105 17.95 -31.77 6.37
CA GLY A 105 16.53 -31.40 6.35
C GLY A 105 16.10 -30.59 5.11
N SER A 106 14.86 -30.80 4.67
CA SER A 106 14.23 -30.03 3.59
C SER A 106 13.94 -28.60 4.05
N LEU A 107 14.39 -27.62 3.26
CA LEU A 107 14.05 -26.21 3.49
C LEU A 107 12.54 -25.98 3.37
N GLU A 108 11.89 -26.62 2.39
CA GLU A 108 10.46 -26.48 2.15
C GLU A 108 9.64 -26.86 3.40
N ASP A 109 9.90 -28.03 3.97
CA ASP A 109 9.19 -28.51 5.16
C ASP A 109 9.46 -27.62 6.37
N PHE A 110 10.68 -27.08 6.47
CA PHE A 110 11.03 -26.15 7.53
C PHE A 110 10.27 -24.83 7.40
N LEU A 111 10.20 -24.26 6.20
CA LEU A 111 9.44 -23.04 5.92
C LEU A 111 7.94 -23.25 6.15
N LYS A 112 7.38 -24.40 5.75
CA LYS A 112 5.97 -24.78 6.02
C LYS A 112 5.68 -24.82 7.52
N ARG A 113 6.57 -25.41 8.33
CA ARG A 113 6.41 -25.45 9.80
C ARG A 113 6.57 -24.10 10.48
N LYS A 114 7.36 -23.18 9.91
CA LYS A 114 7.63 -21.85 10.45
C LYS A 114 6.73 -20.76 9.85
N HIS A 115 5.88 -21.13 8.89
CA HIS A 115 4.86 -20.25 8.35
C HIS A 115 3.85 -19.90 9.44
N ILE A 116 3.47 -18.63 9.48
CA ILE A 116 2.43 -18.13 10.38
C ILE A 116 1.24 -17.62 9.55
N GLU A 117 0.05 -18.04 9.94
CA GLU A 117 -1.17 -17.47 9.37
C GLU A 117 -1.39 -16.08 9.96
N ILE A 118 -1.52 -15.08 9.10
CA ILE A 118 -1.77 -13.69 9.47
C ILE A 118 -3.24 -13.39 9.30
N SER A 119 -3.92 -13.00 10.39
CA SER A 119 -5.32 -12.58 10.31
C SER A 119 -5.71 -11.67 11.47
N PRO A 120 -6.70 -10.77 11.26
CA PRO A 120 -7.26 -9.98 12.34
C PRO A 120 -8.04 -10.83 13.36
N SER A 121 -8.56 -12.00 12.98
CA SER A 121 -9.34 -12.89 13.85
C SER A 121 -8.48 -13.55 14.92
N PHE A 122 -9.03 -13.87 16.10
CA PHE A 122 -8.31 -14.62 17.13
C PHE A 122 -7.92 -16.04 16.65
N GLY A 123 -6.84 -16.60 17.21
CA GLY A 123 -6.31 -17.92 16.85
C GLY A 123 -5.14 -17.91 15.85
N SER A 124 -4.92 -16.77 15.17
CA SER A 124 -3.81 -16.55 14.24
C SER A 124 -2.83 -15.49 14.75
N ALA A 125 -1.71 -15.29 14.05
CA ALA A 125 -0.82 -14.17 14.33
C ALA A 125 -1.56 -12.86 14.01
N ALA A 126 -1.57 -11.92 14.97
CA ALA A 126 -2.28 -10.65 14.82
C ALA A 126 -1.64 -9.84 13.69
N GLY A 127 -2.41 -9.56 12.65
CA GLY A 127 -1.92 -8.81 11.51
C GLY A 127 -2.95 -8.67 10.41
N LEU A 128 -2.52 -8.13 9.28
CA LEU A 128 -3.37 -7.84 8.14
C LEU A 128 -2.56 -7.91 6.86
N VAL A 129 -3.16 -8.45 5.79
CA VAL A 129 -2.55 -8.51 4.46
C VAL A 129 -3.39 -7.72 3.45
N PHE A 130 -2.74 -7.13 2.45
CA PHE A 130 -3.35 -6.34 1.40
C PHE A 130 -2.69 -6.63 0.05
N SER A 131 -3.50 -6.81 -1.00
CA SER A 131 -3.05 -6.92 -2.39
C SER A 131 -3.66 -5.80 -3.22
N GLY A 132 -2.83 -5.06 -3.95
CA GLY A 132 -3.22 -3.96 -4.83
C GLY A 132 -3.65 -4.40 -6.23
N THR A 133 -3.29 -5.61 -6.63
CA THR A 133 -3.68 -6.19 -7.93
C THR A 133 -4.28 -7.59 -7.76
N PRO A 134 -5.35 -7.75 -6.94
CA PRO A 134 -5.96 -9.05 -6.71
C PRO A 134 -6.43 -9.72 -8.01
N GLY A 135 -6.23 -11.04 -8.10
CA GLY A 135 -6.63 -11.86 -9.25
C GLY A 135 -5.75 -11.73 -10.49
N HIS A 136 -4.59 -11.09 -10.38
CA HIS A 136 -3.61 -11.01 -11.47
C HIS A 136 -2.37 -11.80 -11.10
N SER A 137 -2.11 -12.88 -11.85
CA SER A 137 -0.89 -13.67 -11.72
C SER A 137 0.31 -13.00 -12.36
N VAL A 138 1.52 -13.40 -11.97
CA VAL A 138 2.78 -12.92 -12.59
C VAL A 138 2.72 -13.13 -14.11
N ARG A 139 2.32 -14.33 -14.54
CA ARG A 139 2.17 -14.67 -15.96
C ARG A 139 1.18 -13.76 -16.67
N ARG A 140 0.03 -13.46 -16.06
CA ARG A 140 -0.98 -12.56 -16.63
C ARG A 140 -0.44 -11.14 -16.74
N ILE A 141 0.19 -10.61 -15.69
CA ILE A 141 0.76 -9.25 -15.66
C ILE A 141 1.77 -9.07 -16.79
N LEU A 142 2.72 -10.00 -16.92
CA LEU A 142 3.76 -9.93 -17.95
C LEU A 142 3.19 -10.12 -19.37
N ALA A 143 2.21 -11.01 -19.54
CA ALA A 143 1.55 -11.22 -20.83
C ALA A 143 0.73 -10.00 -21.28
N GLU A 144 -0.02 -9.37 -20.37
CA GLU A 144 -0.79 -8.16 -20.63
C GLU A 144 0.12 -6.95 -20.90
N ALA A 145 1.28 -6.87 -20.26
CA ALA A 145 2.28 -5.84 -20.58
C ALA A 145 2.84 -6.01 -22.00
N LYS A 146 3.25 -7.23 -22.39
CA LYS A 146 3.73 -7.51 -23.75
C LYS A 146 2.66 -7.21 -24.81
N LEU A 147 1.40 -7.54 -24.53
CA LEU A 147 0.27 -7.19 -25.39
C LEU A 147 0.13 -5.66 -25.52
N ALA A 148 0.15 -4.94 -24.39
CA ALA A 148 0.00 -3.50 -24.38
C ALA A 148 1.12 -2.79 -25.16
N ASP A 149 2.36 -3.25 -25.03
CA ASP A 149 3.50 -2.70 -25.78
C ASP A 149 3.36 -2.98 -27.29
N SER A 150 2.96 -4.19 -27.68
CA SER A 150 2.72 -4.53 -29.09
C SER A 150 1.60 -3.70 -29.72
N VAL A 151 0.54 -3.42 -28.96
CA VAL A 151 -0.59 -2.61 -29.44
C VAL A 151 -0.25 -1.13 -29.46
N ARG A 152 0.56 -0.65 -28.51
CA ARG A 152 1.01 0.74 -28.44
C ARG A 152 1.68 1.18 -29.75
N GLU A 153 2.53 0.32 -30.33
CA GLU A 153 3.17 0.60 -31.63
C GLU A 153 2.18 0.89 -32.76
N ILE A 154 0.97 0.33 -32.70
CA ILE A 154 -0.11 0.62 -33.66
C ILE A 154 -0.84 1.92 -33.31
N VAL A 155 -1.11 2.12 -32.02
CA VAL A 155 -1.84 3.30 -31.53
C VAL A 155 -1.05 4.58 -31.79
N GLU A 156 0.25 4.58 -31.55
CA GLU A 156 1.13 5.75 -31.65
C GLU A 156 1.57 6.09 -33.09
N LYS A 157 1.18 5.30 -34.11
CA LYS A 157 1.49 5.63 -35.50
C LYS A 157 0.90 7.00 -35.89
N PRO A 158 1.71 7.90 -36.49
CA PRO A 158 1.22 9.18 -36.99
C PRO A 158 0.10 8.98 -38.02
N ARG A 159 -1.03 9.67 -37.84
CA ARG A 159 -2.20 9.60 -38.73
C ARG A 159 -2.62 11.02 -39.16
N ALA A 160 -3.10 11.14 -40.40
CA ALA A 160 -3.65 12.40 -40.89
C ALA A 160 -5.10 12.57 -40.40
N GLY A 161 -5.39 13.68 -39.68
CA GLY A 161 -6.72 14.03 -39.17
C GLY A 161 -7.07 13.46 -37.78
N THR A 162 -8.29 13.74 -37.30
CA THR A 162 -8.84 13.14 -36.07
C THR A 162 -9.19 11.68 -36.34
N GLY A 163 -8.21 10.78 -36.19
CA GLY A 163 -8.38 9.36 -36.45
C GLY A 163 -9.61 8.78 -35.74
N ASN A 164 -10.44 8.04 -36.48
CA ASN A 164 -11.60 7.36 -35.92
C ASN A 164 -11.13 6.23 -34.99
N ALA A 165 -11.43 6.33 -33.70
CA ALA A 165 -10.97 5.38 -32.68
C ALA A 165 -11.38 3.92 -32.98
N MET A 166 -12.51 3.72 -33.68
CA MET A 166 -12.93 2.40 -34.14
C MET A 166 -11.98 1.79 -35.17
N ASP A 167 -11.45 2.61 -36.09
CA ASP A 167 -10.53 2.14 -37.13
C ASP A 167 -9.16 1.78 -36.51
N VAL A 168 -8.71 2.57 -35.53
CA VAL A 168 -7.49 2.28 -34.76
C VAL A 168 -7.64 0.98 -33.97
N LEU A 169 -8.78 0.78 -33.29
CA LEU A 169 -9.06 -0.46 -32.58
C LEU A 169 -9.15 -1.66 -33.53
N ALA A 170 -9.75 -1.50 -34.71
CA ALA A 170 -9.82 -2.55 -35.73
C ALA A 170 -8.45 -2.90 -36.30
N GLU A 171 -7.57 -1.90 -36.53
CA GLU A 171 -6.18 -2.11 -36.91
C GLU A 171 -5.41 -2.85 -35.82
N ALA A 172 -5.52 -2.42 -34.56
CA ALA A 172 -4.90 -3.08 -33.43
C ALA A 172 -5.34 -4.54 -33.29
N ARG A 173 -6.64 -4.82 -33.40
CA ARG A 173 -7.18 -6.20 -33.38
C ARG A 173 -6.62 -7.05 -34.52
N ARG A 174 -6.52 -6.51 -35.74
CA ARG A 174 -5.91 -7.21 -36.88
C ARG A 174 -4.43 -7.50 -36.62
N HIS A 175 -3.68 -6.52 -36.13
CA HIS A 175 -2.27 -6.68 -35.80
C HIS A 175 -2.06 -7.78 -34.74
N VAL A 176 -2.83 -7.74 -33.64
CA VAL A 176 -2.77 -8.75 -32.57
C VAL A 176 -3.09 -10.15 -33.11
N ARG A 177 -4.04 -10.30 -34.04
CA ARG A 177 -4.34 -11.57 -34.70
C ARG A 177 -3.17 -12.05 -35.58
N CYS A 178 -2.55 -11.16 -36.35
CA CYS A 178 -1.42 -11.49 -37.22
C CYS A 178 -0.19 -11.97 -36.43
N LEU A 179 0.04 -11.47 -35.22
CA LEU A 179 1.15 -11.92 -34.37
C LEU A 179 0.99 -13.36 -33.88
N GLY A 180 -0.22 -13.94 -33.87
CA GLY A 180 -0.50 -15.33 -33.51
C GLY A 180 -0.29 -15.71 -32.02
N GLN A 181 0.55 -14.98 -31.28
CA GLN A 181 0.92 -15.27 -29.88
C GLN A 181 -0.08 -14.74 -28.83
N PHE A 182 -1.07 -13.94 -29.24
CA PHE A 182 -2.00 -13.24 -28.35
C PHE A 182 -3.46 -13.71 -28.50
N GLY A 183 -3.70 -14.97 -28.91
CA GLY A 183 -5.06 -15.50 -29.06
C GLY A 183 -5.92 -15.35 -27.78
N TRP A 184 -5.30 -15.55 -26.62
CA TRP A 184 -5.90 -15.38 -25.28
C TRP A 184 -6.40 -13.95 -24.98
N ALA A 185 -5.94 -12.93 -25.73
CA ALA A 185 -6.35 -11.54 -25.52
C ALA A 185 -7.79 -11.27 -25.98
N PHE A 186 -8.35 -12.12 -26.84
CA PHE A 186 -9.73 -12.01 -27.33
C PHE A 186 -10.75 -12.77 -26.46
N GLU A 187 -10.28 -13.56 -25.50
CA GLU A 187 -11.15 -14.27 -24.56
C GLU A 187 -11.68 -13.29 -23.50
N PRO A 188 -12.95 -13.45 -23.04
CA PRO A 188 -13.48 -12.68 -21.92
C PRO A 188 -12.60 -12.87 -20.68
N ALA A 189 -12.07 -11.76 -20.16
CA ALA A 189 -11.24 -11.77 -18.97
C ALA A 189 -11.91 -10.94 -17.87
N GLU A 190 -12.41 -11.60 -16.83
CA GLU A 190 -12.86 -10.88 -15.64
C GLU A 190 -11.64 -10.23 -14.95
N SER A 191 -11.78 -8.95 -14.64
CA SER A 191 -10.83 -8.21 -13.81
C SER A 191 -11.50 -7.87 -12.50
N LEU A 192 -11.00 -8.45 -11.40
CA LEU A 192 -11.47 -8.12 -10.04
C LEU A 192 -11.28 -6.63 -9.73
N LEU A 193 -10.36 -5.94 -10.44
CA LEU A 193 -9.98 -4.53 -10.24
C LEU A 193 -11.04 -3.53 -10.69
N GLU A 194 -12.07 -3.97 -11.42
CA GLU A 194 -13.12 -3.10 -11.98
C GLU A 194 -14.45 -3.18 -11.23
N ARG A 195 -14.52 -3.97 -10.15
CA ARG A 195 -15.73 -4.01 -9.32
C ARG A 195 -15.96 -2.65 -8.64
N PRO A 196 -17.22 -2.19 -8.55
CA PRO A 196 -17.54 -0.94 -7.88
C PRO A 196 -17.19 -1.00 -6.39
N PRO A 197 -16.97 0.17 -5.74
CA PRO A 197 -16.82 0.22 -4.29
C PRO A 197 -18.10 -0.29 -3.61
N GLY A 198 -17.96 -0.86 -2.42
CA GLY A 198 -19.10 -1.27 -1.60
C GLY A 198 -19.54 -0.19 -0.63
N HIS A 199 -20.52 -0.53 0.22
CA HIS A 199 -21.10 0.37 1.21
C HIS A 199 -20.90 -0.18 2.63
N TRP A 200 -20.62 0.71 3.58
CA TRP A 200 -20.42 0.35 5.00
C TRP A 200 -21.62 -0.37 5.62
N SER A 201 -22.85 0.05 5.30
CA SER A 201 -24.07 -0.60 5.80
C SER A 201 -24.14 -2.08 5.38
N ARG A 202 -23.84 -2.38 4.11
CA ARG A 202 -23.78 -3.74 3.57
C ARG A 202 -22.59 -4.53 4.12
N ALA A 203 -21.46 -3.87 4.34
CA ALA A 203 -20.29 -4.50 4.94
C ALA A 203 -20.57 -4.97 6.37
N LEU A 204 -21.24 -4.15 7.17
CA LEU A 204 -21.59 -4.46 8.56
C LEU A 204 -22.62 -5.60 8.63
N THR A 205 -23.71 -5.51 7.85
CA THR A 205 -24.75 -6.54 7.85
C THR A 205 -24.21 -7.89 7.38
N THR A 206 -23.44 -7.93 6.29
CA THR A 206 -22.84 -9.19 5.80
C THR A 206 -21.82 -9.78 6.76
N THR A 207 -21.17 -8.98 7.61
CA THR A 207 -20.22 -9.50 8.60
C THR A 207 -20.95 -10.08 9.81
N LEU A 208 -21.93 -9.34 10.35
CA LEU A 208 -22.75 -9.78 11.49
C LEU A 208 -23.61 -11.01 11.17
N LEU A 209 -24.10 -11.11 9.94
CA LEU A 209 -24.95 -12.23 9.48
C LEU A 209 -24.15 -13.45 9.00
N THR A 210 -22.83 -13.50 9.22
CA THR A 210 -22.05 -14.71 8.94
C THR A 210 -22.56 -15.85 9.84
N PRO A 211 -22.82 -17.07 9.34
CA PRO A 211 -23.50 -18.12 10.11
C PRO A 211 -22.88 -18.40 11.48
N ALA A 212 -21.55 -18.43 11.58
CA ALA A 212 -20.84 -18.64 12.84
C ALA A 212 -21.02 -17.49 13.84
N MET A 213 -20.97 -16.24 13.36
CA MET A 213 -21.16 -15.05 14.20
C MET A 213 -22.61 -14.97 14.70
N PHE A 214 -23.56 -15.17 13.78
CA PHE A 214 -24.99 -15.20 14.09
C PHE A 214 -25.33 -16.28 15.11
N ALA A 215 -24.83 -17.51 14.91
CA ALA A 215 -25.02 -18.61 15.85
C ALA A 215 -24.44 -18.28 17.23
N THR A 216 -23.25 -17.68 17.29
CA THR A 216 -22.61 -17.29 18.56
C THR A 216 -23.43 -16.23 19.30
N VAL A 217 -23.85 -15.16 18.61
CA VAL A 217 -24.69 -14.10 19.17
C VAL A 217 -26.04 -14.68 19.62
N ALA A 218 -26.66 -15.55 18.82
CA ALA A 218 -27.91 -16.21 19.17
C ALA A 218 -27.77 -17.08 20.42
N ILE A 219 -26.69 -17.89 20.54
CA ILE A 219 -26.42 -18.70 21.72
C ILE A 219 -26.28 -17.83 22.98
N VAL A 220 -25.53 -16.73 22.89
CA VAL A 220 -25.37 -15.78 24.01
C VAL A 220 -26.71 -15.18 24.41
N ILE A 221 -27.49 -14.68 23.44
CA ILE A 221 -28.82 -14.11 23.71
C ILE A 221 -29.74 -15.17 24.34
N LEU A 222 -29.77 -16.40 23.81
CA LEU A 222 -30.59 -17.49 24.34
C LEU A 222 -30.17 -17.89 25.76
N ALA A 223 -28.87 -17.94 26.06
CA ALA A 223 -28.36 -18.25 27.39
C ALA A 223 -28.76 -17.19 28.41
N PHE A 224 -28.58 -15.90 28.08
CA PHE A 224 -29.00 -14.79 28.95
C PHE A 224 -30.52 -14.70 29.08
N TRP A 225 -31.25 -14.95 27.99
CA TRP A 225 -32.70 -15.03 28.01
C TRP A 225 -33.19 -16.12 28.97
N ARG A 226 -32.64 -17.33 28.86
CA ARG A 226 -32.96 -18.45 29.76
C ARG A 226 -32.63 -18.10 31.21
N MET A 227 -31.47 -17.50 31.45
CA MET A 227 -31.06 -17.07 32.78
C MET A 227 -32.04 -16.06 33.38
N THR A 228 -32.40 -15.01 32.64
CA THR A 228 -33.37 -14.00 33.07
C THR A 228 -34.75 -14.61 33.30
N TYR A 229 -35.21 -15.50 32.42
CA TYR A 229 -36.49 -16.19 32.55
C TYR A 229 -36.58 -17.04 33.83
N VAL A 230 -35.49 -17.72 34.21
CA VAL A 230 -35.44 -18.51 35.45
C VAL A 230 -35.29 -17.62 36.68
N LEU A 231 -34.27 -16.76 36.70
CA LEU A 231 -33.86 -16.04 37.90
C LEU A 231 -34.80 -14.88 38.26
N VAL A 232 -35.36 -14.20 37.27
CA VAL A 232 -36.25 -13.04 37.50
C VAL A 232 -37.71 -13.46 37.58
N PHE A 233 -38.13 -14.41 36.76
CA PHE A 233 -39.55 -14.79 36.63
C PHE A 233 -39.90 -16.16 37.23
N GLY A 234 -38.95 -16.87 37.85
CA GLY A 234 -39.23 -18.09 38.62
C GLY A 234 -39.56 -19.32 37.77
N ASN A 235 -39.24 -19.32 36.47
CA ASN A 235 -39.43 -20.45 35.56
C ASN A 235 -40.89 -20.98 35.51
N PRO A 236 -41.87 -20.16 35.07
CA PRO A 236 -43.26 -20.61 34.97
C PRO A 236 -43.42 -21.68 33.88
N HIS A 237 -44.26 -22.69 34.12
CA HIS A 237 -44.48 -23.81 33.20
C HIS A 237 -45.87 -23.70 32.55
N GLY A 238 -46.01 -24.17 31.30
CA GLY A 238 -47.28 -24.20 30.54
C GLY A 238 -47.39 -23.11 29.45
N ILE A 239 -48.27 -23.33 28.47
CA ILE A 239 -48.49 -22.40 27.34
C ILE A 239 -49.72 -21.53 27.65
N THR A 240 -49.54 -20.48 28.44
CA THR A 240 -50.56 -19.46 28.70
C THR A 240 -50.13 -18.13 28.12
N PHE A 241 -51.10 -17.24 27.85
CA PHE A 241 -50.80 -15.88 27.36
C PHE A 241 -49.81 -15.13 28.27
N THR A 242 -49.97 -15.28 29.59
CA THR A 242 -49.08 -14.71 30.60
C THR A 242 -47.66 -15.25 30.46
N ASN A 243 -47.48 -16.57 30.28
CA ASN A 243 -46.16 -17.17 30.13
C ASN A 243 -45.48 -16.74 28.82
N ILE A 244 -46.24 -16.53 27.74
CA ILE A 244 -45.74 -15.97 26.48
C ILE A 244 -45.29 -14.51 26.67
N ALA A 245 -46.07 -13.69 27.37
CA ALA A 245 -45.70 -12.31 27.69
C ALA A 245 -44.45 -12.24 28.59
N ILE A 246 -44.31 -13.13 29.57
CA ILE A 246 -43.12 -13.27 30.41
C ILE A 246 -41.90 -13.68 29.56
N ALA A 247 -42.07 -14.64 28.65
CA ALA A 247 -41.02 -15.07 27.73
C ALA A 247 -40.54 -13.91 26.83
N GLY A 248 -41.47 -13.12 26.27
CA GLY A 248 -41.12 -11.93 25.49
C GLY A 248 -40.45 -10.83 26.31
N THR A 249 -40.94 -10.57 27.53
CA THR A 249 -40.39 -9.53 28.42
C THR A 249 -39.00 -9.88 28.93
N SER A 250 -38.77 -11.14 29.30
CA SER A 250 -37.44 -11.64 29.69
C SER A 250 -36.43 -11.57 28.55
N LEU A 251 -36.84 -11.82 27.30
CA LEU A 251 -35.98 -11.65 26.14
C LEU A 251 -35.60 -10.18 25.96
N LEU A 252 -36.58 -9.28 26.00
CA LEU A 252 -36.34 -7.84 25.89
C LEU A 252 -35.38 -7.34 26.98
N LEU A 253 -35.62 -7.70 28.25
CA LEU A 253 -34.74 -7.35 29.37
C LEU A 253 -33.32 -7.88 29.20
N SER A 254 -33.18 -9.11 28.70
CA SER A 254 -31.86 -9.72 28.45
C SER A 254 -31.10 -8.99 27.35
N VAL A 255 -31.77 -8.64 26.24
CA VAL A 255 -31.17 -7.87 25.15
C VAL A 255 -30.78 -6.47 25.64
N LEU A 256 -31.66 -5.77 26.35
CA LEU A 256 -31.37 -4.44 26.91
C LEU A 256 -30.22 -4.49 27.93
N GLY A 257 -30.20 -5.51 28.80
CA GLY A 257 -29.12 -5.72 29.77
C GLY A 257 -27.78 -6.00 29.09
N LEU A 258 -27.76 -6.86 28.07
CA LEU A 258 -26.55 -7.12 27.26
C LEU A 258 -26.06 -5.85 26.55
N LEU A 259 -26.96 -5.05 25.98
CA LEU A 259 -26.62 -3.78 25.35
C LEU A 259 -26.05 -2.77 26.36
N ALA A 260 -26.61 -2.69 27.57
CA ALA A 260 -26.12 -1.82 28.63
C ALA A 260 -24.73 -2.25 29.13
N ILE A 261 -24.51 -3.56 29.34
CA ILE A 261 -23.19 -4.11 29.71
C ILE A 261 -22.17 -3.82 28.62
N LEU A 262 -22.53 -4.03 27.35
CA LEU A 262 -21.66 -3.73 26.22
C LEU A 262 -21.32 -2.24 26.14
N ALA A 263 -22.32 -1.36 26.30
CA ALA A 263 -22.12 0.09 26.29
C ALA A 263 -21.20 0.55 27.43
N LEU A 264 -21.39 0.01 28.64
CA LEU A 264 -20.52 0.28 29.79
C LEU A 264 -19.08 -0.21 29.54
N PHE A 265 -18.93 -1.44 29.04
CA PHE A 265 -17.61 -2.01 28.73
C PHE A 265 -16.88 -1.19 27.68
N VAL A 266 -17.55 -0.83 26.58
CA VAL A 266 -17.00 0.03 25.52
C VAL A 266 -16.65 1.41 26.08
N GLY A 267 -17.51 2.00 26.91
CA GLY A 267 -17.26 3.28 27.59
C GLY A 267 -16.02 3.25 28.49
N LEU A 268 -15.85 2.19 29.28
CA LEU A 268 -14.66 2.00 30.13
C LEU A 268 -13.39 1.82 29.29
N CYS A 269 -13.43 0.99 28.24
CA CYS A 269 -12.32 0.82 27.31
C CYS A 269 -11.95 2.14 26.62
N PHE A 270 -12.95 2.93 26.21
CA PHE A 270 -12.75 4.25 25.61
C PHE A 270 -12.08 5.23 26.57
N LEU A 271 -12.55 5.33 27.82
CA LEU A 271 -11.95 6.17 28.85
C LEU A 271 -10.51 5.74 29.18
N ALA A 272 -10.28 4.42 29.28
CA ALA A 272 -8.95 3.87 29.50
C ALA A 272 -8.00 4.19 28.34
N LEU A 273 -8.47 4.04 27.09
CA LEU A 273 -7.68 4.37 25.91
C LEU A 273 -7.33 5.86 25.89
N ARG A 274 -8.29 6.75 26.16
CA ARG A 274 -8.04 8.20 26.23
C ARG A 274 -7.00 8.56 27.28
N ARG A 275 -7.06 7.94 28.46
CA ARG A 275 -6.02 8.11 29.49
C ARG A 275 -4.65 7.62 29.05
N LEU A 276 -4.58 6.59 28.22
CA LEU A 276 -3.31 6.12 27.64
C LEU A 276 -2.81 7.09 26.56
N GLU A 277 -3.69 7.60 25.69
CA GLU A 277 -3.35 8.62 24.68
C GLU A 277 -2.78 9.90 25.31
N ASP A 278 -3.32 10.33 26.46
CA ASP A 278 -2.83 11.51 27.18
C ASP A 278 -1.45 11.31 27.82
N LYS A 279 -1.04 10.07 28.08
CA LYS A 279 0.28 9.72 28.62
C LYS A 279 1.33 9.46 27.54
N ASP A 280 0.90 9.23 26.30
CA ASP A 280 1.80 8.93 25.20
C ASP A 280 2.69 10.14 24.89
N GLN A 281 4.00 9.91 24.82
CA GLN A 281 4.96 10.93 24.43
C GLN A 281 5.41 10.70 22.99
N PRO A 282 5.11 11.63 22.06
CA PRO A 282 5.62 11.55 20.70
C PRO A 282 7.13 11.71 20.68
N ALA A 283 7.83 10.87 19.93
CA ALA A 283 9.24 11.04 19.70
C ALA A 283 9.43 11.91 18.45
N SER A 284 10.15 13.03 18.55
CA SER A 284 10.34 13.99 17.45
C SER A 284 11.78 14.06 16.91
N THR A 285 12.69 13.27 17.47
CA THR A 285 14.09 13.27 17.04
C THR A 285 14.23 12.77 15.60
N PRO A 286 15.03 13.44 14.76
CA PRO A 286 15.35 12.94 13.43
C PRO A 286 16.19 11.67 13.52
N VAL A 287 16.26 10.92 12.41
CA VAL A 287 17.15 9.75 12.26
C VAL A 287 18.59 10.25 12.21
N GLU A 288 19.53 9.48 12.77
CA GLU A 288 20.95 9.78 12.59
C GLU A 288 21.38 9.66 11.12
N ILE A 289 22.20 10.60 10.65
CA ILE A 289 22.56 10.72 9.24
C ILE A 289 23.15 9.42 8.68
N GLY A 290 24.10 8.79 9.38
CA GLY A 290 24.70 7.53 8.92
C GLY A 290 23.73 6.34 8.88
N ALA A 291 22.67 6.35 9.68
CA ALA A 291 21.61 5.34 9.59
C ALA A 291 20.67 5.62 8.40
N LEU A 292 20.39 6.90 8.12
CA LEU A 292 19.60 7.32 6.97
C LEU A 292 20.32 7.01 5.65
N GLU A 293 21.61 7.29 5.54
CA GLU A 293 22.42 6.95 4.35
C GLU A 293 22.36 5.46 4.03
N LYS A 294 22.44 4.59 5.04
CA LYS A 294 22.28 3.14 4.86
C LYS A 294 20.90 2.76 4.32
N ILE A 295 19.84 3.48 4.69
CA ILE A 295 18.49 3.22 4.18
C ILE A 295 18.41 3.69 2.72
N LEU A 296 18.79 4.94 2.45
CA LEU A 296 18.70 5.56 1.12
C LEU A 296 19.53 4.81 0.06
N ALA A 297 20.69 4.26 0.44
CA ALA A 297 21.52 3.45 -0.44
C ALA A 297 20.85 2.15 -0.94
N HIS A 298 19.70 1.78 -0.38
CA HIS A 298 18.95 0.57 -0.69
C HIS A 298 17.54 0.89 -1.24
N GLU A 299 17.26 2.14 -1.58
CA GLU A 299 15.97 2.62 -2.10
C GLU A 299 16.06 3.06 -3.59
N ASP A 300 14.92 3.13 -4.27
CA ASP A 300 14.74 3.74 -5.60
C ASP A 300 15.56 3.10 -6.75
N HIS A 301 15.95 1.83 -6.62
CA HIS A 301 16.68 1.10 -7.66
C HIS A 301 15.80 0.73 -8.89
N THR A 302 14.47 0.67 -8.74
CA THR A 302 13.53 0.33 -9.82
C THR A 302 12.26 1.17 -9.75
N ALA A 303 11.29 0.96 -10.65
CA ALA A 303 9.99 1.66 -10.59
C ALA A 303 9.16 1.28 -9.34
N GLN A 304 9.58 0.23 -8.64
CA GLN A 304 9.00 -0.26 -7.40
C GLN A 304 10.06 -0.23 -6.30
N ASN A 305 9.56 -0.19 -5.06
CA ASN A 305 10.37 -0.23 -3.85
C ASN A 305 9.81 -1.22 -2.84
N ASN A 306 10.67 -1.62 -1.90
CA ASN A 306 10.30 -2.35 -0.71
C ASN A 306 10.65 -1.56 0.54
N LEU A 307 9.68 -1.45 1.43
CA LEU A 307 9.84 -0.90 2.76
C LEU A 307 9.58 -1.98 3.79
N THR A 308 10.54 -2.14 4.70
CA THR A 308 10.37 -2.90 5.94
C THR A 308 10.49 -1.95 7.12
N ALA A 309 9.45 -1.89 7.94
CA ALA A 309 9.44 -1.13 9.18
C ALA A 309 9.18 -2.07 10.37
N ILE A 310 9.87 -1.82 11.47
CA ILE A 310 9.80 -2.59 12.71
C ILE A 310 9.51 -1.61 13.83
N SER A 311 8.31 -1.70 14.41
CA SER A 311 7.88 -0.85 15.50
C SER A 311 7.70 -1.63 16.79
N THR A 312 8.01 -1.00 17.92
CA THR A 312 7.83 -1.61 19.24
C THR A 312 6.42 -1.31 19.76
N MET A 313 5.68 -2.33 20.16
CA MET A 313 4.36 -2.19 20.76
C MET A 313 4.44 -1.60 22.16
N LYS A 314 3.54 -0.65 22.46
CA LYS A 314 3.30 -0.19 23.82
C LYS A 314 2.79 -1.34 24.69
N ALA A 315 3.18 -1.35 25.97
CA ALA A 315 2.74 -2.36 26.91
C ALA A 315 1.22 -2.30 27.18
N GLY A 316 0.62 -3.46 27.46
CA GLY A 316 -0.76 -3.59 27.93
C GLY A 316 -1.71 -4.32 26.98
N VAL A 317 -2.67 -5.05 27.58
CA VAL A 317 -3.67 -5.84 26.85
C VAL A 317 -4.59 -4.95 26.01
N LEU A 318 -4.96 -3.77 26.52
CA LEU A 318 -5.83 -2.84 25.80
C LEU A 318 -5.21 -2.39 24.47
N ARG A 319 -3.89 -2.15 24.41
CA ARG A 319 -3.18 -1.80 23.17
C ARG A 319 -3.17 -2.95 22.17
N ARG A 320 -2.98 -4.20 22.64
CA ARG A 320 -3.05 -5.39 21.79
C ARG A 320 -4.46 -5.64 21.24
N LEU A 321 -5.49 -5.41 22.05
CA LEU A 321 -6.89 -5.49 21.61
C LEU A 321 -7.25 -4.38 20.63
N ALA A 322 -6.82 -3.13 20.88
CA ALA A 322 -7.03 -1.99 19.99
C ALA A 322 -6.34 -2.18 18.63
N LEU A 323 -5.11 -2.73 18.63
CA LEU A 323 -4.40 -3.11 17.41
C LEU A 323 -5.22 -4.12 16.59
N ARG A 324 -5.69 -5.19 17.24
CA ARG A 324 -6.45 -6.26 16.58
C ARG A 324 -7.80 -5.77 16.06
N LEU A 325 -8.48 -4.91 16.83
CA LEU A 325 -9.68 -4.21 16.38
C LEU A 325 -9.40 -3.35 15.14
N SER A 326 -8.29 -2.62 15.13
CA SER A 326 -7.89 -1.80 13.98
C SER A 326 -7.65 -2.65 12.73
N PHE A 327 -6.92 -3.76 12.84
CA PHE A 327 -6.76 -4.70 11.73
C PHE A 327 -8.10 -5.24 11.23
N TYR A 328 -9.01 -5.59 12.14
CA TYR A 328 -10.33 -6.09 11.79
C TYR A 328 -11.16 -5.05 11.02
N LEU A 329 -11.21 -3.81 11.51
CA LEU A 329 -11.93 -2.72 10.86
C LEU A 329 -11.33 -2.41 9.47
N ILE A 330 -10.00 -2.32 9.37
CA ILE A 330 -9.33 -2.08 8.08
C ILE A 330 -9.58 -3.25 7.11
N SER A 331 -9.56 -4.49 7.59
CA SER A 331 -9.85 -5.67 6.77
C SER A 331 -11.26 -5.60 6.17
N ILE A 332 -12.26 -5.21 6.97
CA ILE A 332 -13.63 -5.02 6.50
C ILE A 332 -13.69 -3.90 5.46
N SER A 333 -13.06 -2.75 5.74
CA SER A 333 -13.03 -1.63 4.81
C SER A 333 -12.38 -2.02 3.48
N ALA A 334 -11.23 -2.68 3.50
CA ALA A 334 -10.49 -3.09 2.31
C ALA A 334 -11.24 -4.11 1.44
N GLN A 335 -11.95 -5.07 2.07
CA GLN A 335 -12.63 -6.14 1.33
C GLN A 335 -14.04 -5.76 0.87
N LYS A 336 -14.76 -4.92 1.65
CA LYS A 336 -16.19 -4.70 1.47
C LYS A 336 -16.59 -3.26 1.16
N VAL A 337 -15.70 -2.29 1.35
CA VAL A 337 -16.00 -0.87 1.15
C VAL A 337 -15.16 -0.30 0.01
N PHE A 338 -13.85 -0.48 0.05
CA PHE A 338 -12.94 0.05 -0.95
C PHE A 338 -13.04 -0.72 -2.27
N ARG A 339 -12.61 -0.06 -3.35
CA ARG A 339 -12.47 -0.70 -4.65
C ARG A 339 -11.41 -1.80 -4.55
N PRO A 340 -11.59 -2.98 -5.17
CA PRO A 340 -10.58 -4.03 -5.08
C PRO A 340 -9.21 -3.55 -5.57
N GLY A 341 -8.18 -3.82 -4.78
CA GLY A 341 -6.83 -3.36 -5.06
C GLY A 341 -6.55 -1.90 -4.69
N PHE A 342 -7.47 -1.22 -4.00
CA PHE A 342 -7.27 0.12 -3.44
C PHE A 342 -7.35 0.08 -1.91
N LEU A 343 -6.48 0.84 -1.26
CA LEU A 343 -6.58 1.13 0.16
C LEU A 343 -7.06 2.57 0.31
N ALA A 344 -8.34 2.76 0.68
CA ALA A 344 -9.05 4.01 0.45
C ALA A 344 -8.97 4.43 -1.04
N THR A 345 -8.22 5.48 -1.35
CA THR A 345 -7.95 5.94 -2.72
C THR A 345 -6.51 5.70 -3.16
N ILE A 346 -5.66 5.13 -2.30
CA ILE A 346 -4.28 4.76 -2.60
C ILE A 346 -4.29 3.56 -3.54
N ASN A 347 -3.54 3.67 -4.63
CA ASN A 347 -3.50 2.65 -5.67
C ASN A 347 -2.07 2.19 -5.99
N THR A 348 -1.04 2.76 -5.36
CA THR A 348 0.40 2.56 -5.60
C THR A 348 0.99 1.34 -4.88
N ILE A 349 0.26 0.76 -3.92
CA ILE A 349 0.68 -0.42 -3.15
C ILE A 349 0.45 -1.68 -3.99
N HIS A 350 1.50 -2.49 -4.24
CA HIS A 350 1.36 -3.82 -4.82
C HIS A 350 0.92 -4.85 -3.78
N PHE A 351 1.67 -4.92 -2.67
CA PHE A 351 1.37 -5.83 -1.57
C PHE A 351 1.83 -5.19 -0.27
N ALA A 352 1.00 -5.24 0.75
CA ALA A 352 1.39 -4.80 2.08
C ALA A 352 0.95 -5.82 3.13
N ARG A 353 1.70 -5.92 4.22
CA ARG A 353 1.30 -6.73 5.36
C ARG A 353 1.81 -6.15 6.66
N TRP A 354 0.96 -6.32 7.68
CA TRP A 354 1.27 -6.09 9.07
C TRP A 354 1.33 -7.42 9.78
N VAL A 355 2.31 -7.58 10.65
CA VAL A 355 2.42 -8.76 11.51
C VAL A 355 3.02 -8.40 12.85
N LEU A 356 2.29 -8.68 13.92
CA LEU A 356 2.86 -8.70 15.26
C LEU A 356 3.58 -10.04 15.43
N LEU A 357 4.91 -9.98 15.52
CA LEU A 357 5.74 -11.18 15.59
C LEU A 357 5.36 -12.02 16.82
N PRO A 358 4.98 -13.31 16.64
CA PRO A 358 4.53 -14.16 17.73
C PRO A 358 5.55 -14.24 18.87
N GLY A 359 5.08 -14.13 20.11
CA GLY A 359 5.95 -14.18 21.30
C GLY A 359 6.75 -12.90 21.56
N THR A 360 6.53 -11.83 20.79
CA THR A 360 7.25 -10.55 20.97
C THR A 360 6.28 -9.35 21.08
N ASP A 361 6.87 -8.16 21.20
CA ASP A 361 6.23 -6.86 21.08
C ASP A 361 6.57 -6.15 19.75
N ARG A 362 7.19 -6.85 18.79
CA ARG A 362 7.62 -6.25 17.52
C ARG A 362 6.51 -6.33 16.48
N LEU A 363 6.02 -5.16 16.07
CA LEU A 363 5.06 -5.00 15.00
C LEU A 363 5.81 -4.66 13.70
N MET A 364 5.82 -5.60 12.76
CA MET A 364 6.43 -5.40 11.45
C MET A 364 5.40 -4.95 10.43
N PHE A 365 5.83 -4.05 9.55
CA PHE A 365 5.11 -3.63 8.36
C PHE A 365 6.01 -3.83 7.14
N PHE A 366 5.53 -4.61 6.18
CA PHE A 366 6.17 -4.75 4.87
C PHE A 366 5.28 -4.10 3.83
N SER A 367 5.87 -3.34 2.91
CA SER A 367 5.18 -2.84 1.74
C SER A 367 6.03 -2.90 0.50
N ASN A 368 5.47 -3.49 -0.55
CA ASN A 368 5.94 -3.40 -1.92
C ASN A 368 5.06 -2.35 -2.63
N TYR A 369 5.64 -1.24 -3.05
CA TYR A 369 4.92 -0.08 -3.62
C TYR A 369 5.64 0.51 -4.83
N GLY A 370 4.92 1.32 -5.61
CA GLY A 370 5.49 2.08 -6.73
C GLY A 370 5.70 3.55 -6.39
N GLY A 371 6.75 4.16 -6.95
CA GLY A 371 7.15 5.55 -6.68
C GLY A 371 8.15 5.68 -5.53
N SER A 372 8.53 6.91 -5.20
CA SER A 372 9.47 7.20 -4.12
C SER A 372 8.85 7.03 -2.73
N TRP A 373 9.70 6.90 -1.71
CA TRP A 373 9.27 6.83 -0.31
C TRP A 373 8.41 8.05 0.08
N GLU A 374 8.81 9.25 -0.31
CA GLU A 374 8.12 10.50 0.05
C GLU A 374 6.71 10.53 -0.53
N SER A 375 6.57 10.23 -1.82
CA SER A 375 5.25 10.18 -2.47
C SER A 375 4.35 9.12 -1.83
N TYR A 376 4.93 8.01 -1.40
CA TYR A 376 4.21 6.92 -0.77
C TYR A 376 3.71 7.28 0.64
N LEU A 377 4.54 7.94 1.45
CA LEU A 377 4.15 8.41 2.79
C LEU A 377 3.14 9.57 2.71
N GLU A 378 3.24 10.44 1.71
CA GLU A 378 2.23 11.49 1.46
C GLU A 378 0.86 10.91 1.14
N ASP A 379 0.80 9.88 0.29
CA ASP A 379 -0.44 9.14 0.00
C ASP A 379 -1.08 8.62 1.29
N PHE A 380 -0.26 8.12 2.22
CA PHE A 380 -0.71 7.64 3.51
C PHE A 380 -1.27 8.72 4.42
N ILE A 381 -0.59 9.87 4.51
CA ILE A 381 -1.03 11.03 5.30
C ILE A 381 -2.36 11.56 4.75
N ALA A 382 -2.43 11.78 3.44
CA ALA A 382 -3.57 12.42 2.79
C ALA A 382 -4.79 11.50 2.68
N LYS A 383 -4.60 10.20 2.40
CA LYS A 383 -5.70 9.32 1.94
C LYS A 383 -6.06 8.21 2.93
N ALA A 384 -5.15 7.81 3.83
CA ALA A 384 -5.36 6.64 4.71
C ALA A 384 -4.96 6.88 6.18
N SER A 385 -4.81 8.14 6.61
CA SER A 385 -4.32 8.50 7.94
C SER A 385 -5.07 7.83 9.09
N ALA A 386 -6.39 7.66 8.98
CA ALA A 386 -7.18 7.04 10.04
C ALA A 386 -6.80 5.57 10.29
N GLY A 387 -6.65 4.76 9.25
CA GLY A 387 -6.29 3.35 9.37
C GLY A 387 -4.88 3.17 9.96
N LEU A 388 -3.92 3.94 9.46
CA LEU A 388 -2.53 3.92 9.94
C LEU A 388 -2.43 4.35 11.41
N THR A 389 -3.16 5.41 11.76
CA THR A 389 -3.25 5.90 13.14
C THR A 389 -3.85 4.84 14.07
N GLY A 390 -4.91 4.15 13.65
CA GLY A 390 -5.49 3.05 14.42
C GLY A 390 -4.49 1.93 14.74
N VAL A 391 -3.56 1.65 13.82
CA VAL A 391 -2.56 0.60 14.01
C VAL A 391 -1.34 1.11 14.79
N TRP A 392 -0.62 2.11 14.28
CA TRP A 392 0.65 2.59 14.86
C TRP A 392 0.49 3.44 16.12
N SER A 393 -0.68 3.97 16.46
CA SER A 393 -0.92 4.59 17.77
C SER A 393 -0.62 3.66 18.95
N ASN A 394 -0.67 2.34 18.71
CA ASN A 394 -0.33 1.31 19.68
C ASN A 394 1.18 1.03 19.79
N THR A 395 2.01 1.74 19.03
CA THR A 395 3.47 1.60 19.01
C THR A 395 4.17 2.80 19.64
N ASP A 396 5.39 2.58 20.10
CA ASP A 396 6.17 3.57 20.84
C ASP A 396 6.62 4.75 19.97
N GLY A 397 6.65 5.94 20.58
CA GLY A 397 7.06 7.19 19.94
C GLY A 397 6.16 7.75 18.83
N TYR A 398 5.03 7.09 18.52
CA TYR A 398 4.10 7.53 17.46
C TYR A 398 3.48 8.91 17.78
N PRO A 399 3.15 9.75 16.76
CA PRO A 399 2.50 11.05 16.98
C PRO A 399 1.22 10.97 17.81
N ARG A 400 0.90 12.06 18.52
CA ARG A 400 -0.26 12.10 19.42
C ARG A 400 -1.56 11.86 18.65
N THR A 401 -2.41 11.01 19.21
CA THR A 401 -3.68 10.61 18.60
C THR A 401 -4.86 11.05 19.44
N ARG A 402 -6.03 11.07 18.80
CA ARG A 402 -7.32 11.22 19.47
C ARG A 402 -8.27 10.11 19.03
N TRP A 403 -8.91 9.47 20.00
CA TRP A 403 -9.98 8.50 19.75
C TRP A 403 -9.52 7.34 18.86
N LEU A 404 -8.28 6.88 19.04
CA LEU A 404 -7.59 5.82 18.29
C LEU A 404 -7.28 6.13 16.82
N PHE A 405 -8.14 6.85 16.12
CA PHE A 405 -8.10 7.00 14.65
C PHE A 405 -7.89 8.44 14.16
N LEU A 406 -7.97 9.45 15.03
CA LEU A 406 -7.83 10.85 14.63
C LEU A 406 -6.44 11.40 14.94
N ASP A 407 -6.10 12.47 14.21
CA ASP A 407 -4.83 13.18 14.27
C ASP A 407 -3.66 12.26 13.88
N GLY A 408 -2.71 11.96 14.78
CA GLY A 408 -1.68 10.96 14.53
C GLY A 408 -0.91 11.19 13.23
N ALA A 409 -1.17 10.35 12.22
CA ALA A 409 -0.55 10.44 10.89
C ALA A 409 -0.82 11.77 10.17
N ARG A 410 -1.84 12.54 10.57
CA ARG A 410 -2.10 13.89 10.02
C ARG A 410 -1.02 14.91 10.37
N ASP A 411 -0.27 14.69 11.45
CA ASP A 411 0.97 15.43 11.70
C ASP A 411 2.07 14.86 10.81
N GLY A 412 2.04 15.25 9.53
CA GLY A 412 2.83 14.64 8.46
C GLY A 412 4.33 14.65 8.75
N ASP A 413 4.87 15.75 9.28
CA ASP A 413 6.30 15.87 9.54
C ASP A 413 6.77 15.00 10.71
N ARG A 414 5.98 14.92 11.80
CA ARG A 414 6.32 14.00 12.90
C ARG A 414 6.13 12.56 12.48
N PHE A 415 5.07 12.26 11.73
CA PHE A 415 4.80 10.93 11.24
C PHE A 415 5.91 10.43 10.30
N LYS A 416 6.36 11.24 9.34
CA LYS A 416 7.49 10.89 8.45
C LYS A 416 8.78 10.63 9.22
N ARG A 417 9.16 11.52 10.15
CA ARG A 417 10.34 11.32 11.01
C ARG A 417 10.24 10.06 11.85
N TRP A 418 9.07 9.80 12.42
CA TRP A 418 8.81 8.59 13.16
C TRP A 418 8.91 7.35 12.28
N ALA A 419 8.25 7.34 11.12
CA ALA A 419 8.24 6.24 10.18
C ALA A 419 9.66 5.90 9.69
N ARG A 420 10.47 6.93 9.38
CA ARG A 420 11.85 6.74 8.93
C ARG A 420 12.74 6.10 10.01
N ARG A 421 12.50 6.36 11.30
CA ARG A 421 13.21 5.66 12.40
C ARG A 421 12.78 4.21 12.58
N GLN A 422 11.55 3.86 12.22
CA GLN A 422 11.10 2.48 12.30
C GLN A 422 11.60 1.64 11.12
N GLN A 423 12.03 2.30 10.04
CA GLN A 423 12.47 1.62 8.83
C GLN A 423 13.84 0.97 9.05
N VAL A 424 13.96 -0.27 8.57
CA VAL A 424 15.24 -0.96 8.49
C VAL A 424 15.70 -1.02 7.03
N PRO A 425 17.01 -1.06 6.75
CA PRO A 425 17.52 -1.22 5.40
C PRO A 425 16.97 -2.49 4.73
N THR A 426 16.59 -2.36 3.46
CA THR A 426 16.17 -3.50 2.64
C THR A 426 17.41 -4.25 2.15
N LEU A 427 17.68 -5.41 2.74
CA LEU A 427 18.90 -6.19 2.47
C LEU A 427 18.74 -7.15 1.28
N PHE A 428 17.61 -7.86 1.23
CA PHE A 428 17.24 -8.75 0.13
C PHE A 428 15.83 -8.43 -0.34
N TRP A 429 15.67 -8.20 -1.64
CA TRP A 429 14.36 -7.98 -2.24
C TRP A 429 14.32 -8.37 -3.73
N TYR A 430 13.22 -8.96 -4.17
CA TYR A 430 12.97 -9.35 -5.55
C TYR A 430 11.59 -8.88 -6.02
N THR A 431 11.51 -8.53 -7.31
CA THR A 431 10.26 -8.28 -8.03
C THR A 431 10.31 -8.94 -9.42
N ALA A 432 9.22 -9.62 -9.81
CA ALA A 432 9.10 -10.26 -11.12
C ALA A 432 8.84 -9.27 -12.27
N TYR A 433 8.56 -8.01 -11.98
CA TYR A 433 8.20 -7.01 -12.99
C TYR A 433 8.68 -5.60 -12.59
N PRO A 434 10.00 -5.35 -12.55
CA PRO A 434 10.60 -4.12 -12.01
C PRO A 434 10.20 -2.83 -12.74
N ARG A 435 9.61 -2.94 -13.93
CA ARG A 435 9.17 -1.81 -14.77
C ARG A 435 7.66 -1.54 -14.72
N LEU A 436 6.88 -2.34 -13.99
CA LEU A 436 5.41 -2.27 -14.01
C LEU A 436 4.84 -1.89 -12.64
N ASN A 437 4.43 -0.63 -12.46
CA ASN A 437 3.66 -0.25 -11.28
C ASN A 437 2.18 -0.72 -11.39
N THR A 438 1.46 -0.65 -10.28
CA THR A 438 0.05 -1.05 -10.18
C THR A 438 -0.87 -0.29 -11.15
N THR A 439 -0.60 0.98 -11.43
CA THR A 439 -1.34 1.79 -12.41
C THR A 439 -1.18 1.19 -13.80
N ARG A 440 0.06 0.86 -14.20
CA ARG A 440 0.34 0.24 -15.49
C ARG A 440 -0.30 -1.15 -15.59
N ILE A 441 -0.28 -1.95 -14.53
CA ILE A 441 -0.96 -3.26 -14.50
C ILE A 441 -2.46 -3.09 -14.76
N ARG A 442 -3.12 -2.13 -14.09
CA ARG A 442 -4.56 -1.85 -14.31
C ARG A 442 -4.85 -1.37 -15.72
N ILE A 443 -4.02 -0.49 -16.27
CA ILE A 443 -4.15 -0.01 -17.66
C ILE A 443 -4.00 -1.18 -18.64
N ASN A 444 -2.99 -2.03 -18.47
CA ASN A 444 -2.76 -3.19 -19.33
C ASN A 444 -3.93 -4.19 -19.30
N SER A 445 -4.51 -4.43 -18.10
CA SER A 445 -5.74 -5.24 -17.98
C SER A 445 -6.92 -4.62 -18.73
N ARG A 446 -7.07 -3.29 -18.73
CA ARG A 446 -8.12 -2.58 -19.49
C ARG A 446 -7.87 -2.62 -20.99
N ILE A 447 -6.61 -2.49 -21.42
CA ILE A 447 -6.21 -2.59 -22.82
C ILE A 447 -6.61 -3.97 -23.37
N ARG A 448 -6.27 -5.04 -22.64
CA ARG A 448 -6.70 -6.40 -23.00
C ARG A 448 -8.21 -6.50 -23.12
N ARG A 449 -8.96 -6.01 -22.12
CA ARG A 449 -10.43 -6.05 -22.13
C ARG A 449 -11.01 -5.34 -23.35
N GLY A 450 -10.49 -4.18 -23.71
CA GLY A 450 -10.96 -3.47 -24.89
C GLY A 450 -10.63 -4.17 -26.22
N ILE A 451 -9.49 -4.85 -26.31
CA ILE A 451 -9.19 -5.73 -27.46
C ILE A 451 -10.27 -6.80 -27.62
N ALA A 452 -10.73 -7.42 -26.53
CA ALA A 452 -11.79 -8.43 -26.57
C ALA A 452 -13.19 -7.85 -26.88
N SER A 453 -13.59 -6.76 -26.21
CA SER A 453 -15.01 -6.37 -26.18
C SER A 453 -15.36 -4.94 -26.59
N ALA A 454 -14.40 -4.00 -26.66
CA ALA A 454 -14.74 -2.59 -26.85
C ALA A 454 -15.42 -2.32 -28.21
N THR A 455 -16.49 -1.53 -28.20
CA THR A 455 -17.23 -1.10 -29.41
C THR A 455 -17.72 0.34 -29.29
N GLY A 456 -17.95 1.01 -30.42
CA GLY A 456 -18.53 2.36 -30.46
C GLY A 456 -17.77 3.39 -29.61
N ASN A 457 -18.44 3.97 -28.61
CA ASN A 457 -17.84 4.94 -27.69
C ASN A 457 -16.72 4.34 -26.83
N GLU A 458 -16.78 3.03 -26.51
CA GLU A 458 -15.75 2.36 -25.72
C GLU A 458 -14.40 2.28 -26.44
N ALA A 459 -14.38 2.39 -27.78
CA ALA A 459 -13.14 2.43 -28.54
C ALA A 459 -12.35 3.72 -28.28
N ARG A 460 -13.04 4.85 -28.04
CA ARG A 460 -12.38 6.10 -27.62
C ARG A 460 -11.81 5.98 -26.22
N ASP A 461 -12.59 5.41 -25.29
CA ASP A 461 -12.14 5.15 -23.92
C ASP A 461 -10.91 4.23 -23.91
N TRP A 462 -10.94 3.19 -24.74
CA TRP A 462 -9.81 2.28 -24.90
C TRP A 462 -8.57 2.98 -25.48
N LEU A 463 -8.74 3.85 -26.49
CA LEU A 463 -7.64 4.62 -27.07
C LEU A 463 -7.02 5.58 -26.04
N SER A 464 -7.83 6.16 -25.15
CA SER A 464 -7.35 7.06 -24.08
C SER A 464 -6.40 6.37 -23.10
N LEU A 465 -6.43 5.04 -22.97
CA LEU A 465 -5.53 4.27 -22.10
C LEU A 465 -4.06 4.33 -22.51
N PHE A 466 -3.79 4.73 -23.76
CA PHE A 466 -2.45 4.89 -24.30
C PHE A 466 -1.93 6.34 -24.17
N GLY A 467 -2.82 7.30 -23.92
CA GLY A 467 -2.48 8.72 -23.74
C GLY A 467 -2.40 9.15 -22.27
N SER A 468 -2.04 10.42 -22.07
CA SER A 468 -1.83 11.06 -20.76
C SER A 468 -3.09 11.66 -20.11
N LEU A 469 -4.22 11.75 -20.81
CA LEU A 469 -5.37 12.52 -20.35
C LEU A 469 -6.14 11.81 -19.21
N PRO A 470 -6.28 12.44 -18.02
CA PRO A 470 -7.28 12.03 -17.05
C PRO A 470 -8.69 12.32 -17.59
N ARG A 471 -9.60 11.38 -17.33
CA ARG A 471 -11.04 11.52 -17.57
C ARG A 471 -11.60 12.82 -16.95
N PRO A 472 -12.41 13.62 -17.65
CA PRO A 472 -13.45 14.44 -17.01
C PRO A 472 -14.47 13.50 -16.39
N GLN A 473 -14.60 13.48 -15.06
CA GLN A 473 -15.54 12.57 -14.39
C GLN A 473 -16.96 12.87 -14.87
N ALA A 474 -17.55 11.94 -15.63
CA ALA A 474 -18.97 11.99 -15.94
C ALA A 474 -19.74 11.83 -14.62
N LEU A 475 -20.47 12.88 -14.24
CA LEU A 475 -21.48 12.83 -13.19
C LEU A 475 -22.47 11.70 -13.50
N PRO A 476 -22.93 10.92 -12.50
CA PRO A 476 -23.92 9.86 -12.71
C PRO A 476 -25.18 10.41 -13.38
N ALA A 477 -25.69 9.70 -14.39
CA ALA A 477 -26.87 10.07 -15.19
C ALA A 477 -28.20 10.10 -14.40
N ASP A 478 -28.16 9.80 -13.09
CA ASP A 478 -29.36 9.56 -12.28
C ASP A 478 -29.64 10.68 -11.26
N ALA A 479 -28.81 11.73 -11.23
CA ALA A 479 -29.10 12.93 -10.43
C ALA A 479 -30.17 13.76 -11.16
N LYS A 480 -31.45 13.48 -10.88
CA LYS A 480 -32.55 14.41 -11.17
C LYS A 480 -32.23 15.74 -10.49
N SER A 481 -31.71 16.68 -11.28
CA SER A 481 -31.45 18.08 -10.91
C SER A 481 -32.73 18.73 -10.38
N LEU A 482 -32.87 18.82 -9.07
CA LEU A 482 -33.43 20.02 -8.47
C LEU A 482 -32.33 21.08 -8.50
N ALA A 483 -32.66 22.23 -9.09
CA ALA A 483 -31.74 23.33 -9.30
C ALA A 483 -31.15 23.83 -7.99
N GLU A 484 -29.93 23.39 -7.68
CA GLU A 484 -29.00 24.13 -6.83
C GLU A 484 -28.10 24.98 -7.74
N PRO A 485 -27.78 26.23 -7.37
CA PRO A 485 -26.84 27.04 -8.12
C PRO A 485 -25.49 26.32 -8.19
N PRO A 486 -24.74 26.45 -9.31
CA PRO A 486 -23.53 25.69 -9.52
C PRO A 486 -22.55 25.98 -8.38
N SER A 487 -22.33 24.99 -7.53
CA SER A 487 -21.09 24.91 -6.76
C SER A 487 -19.96 24.83 -7.78
N SER A 488 -18.94 25.65 -7.53
CA SER A 488 -17.84 25.98 -8.44
C SER A 488 -17.38 24.79 -9.28
N PRO A 489 -17.16 24.97 -10.60
CA PRO A 489 -16.59 23.89 -11.40
C PRO A 489 -15.26 23.50 -10.76
N LEU A 490 -15.05 22.19 -10.57
CA LEU A 490 -13.72 21.62 -10.35
C LEU A 490 -12.77 22.36 -11.29
N GLU A 491 -11.84 23.13 -10.73
CA GLU A 491 -10.86 23.93 -11.48
C GLU A 491 -10.30 23.06 -12.59
N ALA A 492 -10.66 23.37 -13.83
CA ALA A 492 -9.93 22.86 -14.97
C ALA A 492 -8.50 23.34 -14.74
N LEU A 493 -7.56 22.41 -14.52
CA LEU A 493 -6.13 22.74 -14.47
C LEU A 493 -5.84 23.67 -15.64
N GLU A 494 -5.35 24.87 -15.37
CA GLU A 494 -4.97 25.83 -16.41
C GLU A 494 -3.77 25.24 -17.16
N SER A 495 -4.06 24.38 -18.14
CA SER A 495 -3.06 23.53 -18.79
C SER A 495 -1.93 24.37 -19.41
N GLY A 496 -2.24 25.60 -19.82
CA GLY A 496 -1.28 26.57 -20.34
C GLY A 496 -0.22 27.07 -19.35
N GLU A 497 -0.38 26.84 -18.04
CA GLU A 497 0.57 27.25 -17.00
C GLU A 497 1.42 26.09 -16.46
N ILE A 498 1.08 24.85 -16.84
CA ILE A 498 1.78 23.65 -16.37
C ILE A 498 2.78 23.20 -17.42
N GLN A 499 4.03 22.95 -17.01
CA GLN A 499 5.06 22.47 -17.93
C GLN A 499 4.66 21.11 -18.53
N SER A 500 4.85 20.93 -19.83
CA SER A 500 4.31 19.79 -20.59
C SER A 500 4.75 18.42 -20.07
N ILE A 501 5.92 18.34 -19.41
CA ILE A 501 6.46 17.10 -18.84
C ILE A 501 5.56 16.48 -17.76
N PHE A 502 4.76 17.30 -17.07
CA PHE A 502 3.83 16.83 -16.03
C PHE A 502 2.61 16.13 -16.60
N PHE A 503 2.30 16.34 -17.88
CA PHE A 503 1.22 15.62 -18.54
C PHE A 503 1.68 14.25 -19.04
N GLY A 504 2.93 14.10 -19.47
CA GLY A 504 3.43 12.79 -19.89
C GLY A 504 4.80 12.82 -20.57
N PRO A 505 5.31 11.64 -20.96
CA PRO A 505 6.56 11.55 -21.70
C PRO A 505 6.43 12.23 -23.06
N PHE A 506 7.50 12.85 -23.55
CA PHE A 506 7.52 13.54 -24.85
C PHE A 506 7.55 12.61 -26.07
N GLY A 507 7.47 11.29 -25.87
CA GLY A 507 7.27 10.30 -26.92
C GLY A 507 8.33 10.32 -28.01
N ALA A 508 8.08 11.07 -29.08
CA ALA A 508 8.87 11.14 -30.31
C ALA A 508 10.24 11.83 -30.16
N LEU A 509 10.50 12.50 -29.04
CA LEU A 509 11.81 13.10 -28.76
C LEU A 509 12.78 12.00 -28.28
N GLY A 510 13.70 11.58 -29.15
CA GLY A 510 14.64 10.47 -28.89
C GLY A 510 15.89 10.85 -28.09
N ASP A 511 16.19 12.14 -27.97
CA ASP A 511 17.41 12.65 -27.32
C ASP A 511 17.07 13.65 -26.21
N ALA A 512 17.83 13.62 -25.11
CA ALA A 512 17.70 14.56 -24.00
C ALA A 512 19.07 15.07 -23.55
N HIS A 513 19.14 16.34 -23.15
CA HIS A 513 20.33 16.96 -22.59
C HIS A 513 19.95 17.76 -21.34
N MET A 514 20.65 17.52 -20.24
CA MET A 514 20.45 18.22 -18.98
C MET A 514 21.59 19.19 -18.73
N LEU A 515 21.25 20.47 -18.54
CA LEU A 515 22.19 21.52 -18.17
C LEU A 515 21.96 21.90 -16.70
N ALA A 516 22.92 21.57 -15.85
CA ALA A 516 22.95 22.06 -14.47
C ALA A 516 23.71 23.39 -14.42
N ILE A 517 23.04 24.45 -13.98
CA ILE A 517 23.58 25.81 -13.97
C ILE A 517 23.56 26.33 -12.53
N GLN A 518 24.71 26.81 -12.06
CA GLN A 518 24.80 27.56 -10.81
C GLN A 518 24.57 29.04 -11.09
N VAL A 519 23.60 29.64 -10.41
CA VAL A 519 23.36 31.09 -10.48
C VAL A 519 24.49 31.80 -9.72
N PRO A 520 25.24 32.73 -10.35
CA PRO A 520 26.28 33.50 -9.67
C PRO A 520 25.73 34.37 -8.54
N ASP A 521 26.54 34.59 -7.50
CA ASP A 521 26.22 35.50 -6.41
C ASP A 521 26.27 36.97 -6.86
N GLY A 522 25.42 37.82 -6.28
CA GLY A 522 25.44 39.27 -6.52
C GLY A 522 24.88 39.73 -7.88
N LEU A 523 24.15 38.90 -8.62
CA LEU A 523 23.53 39.30 -9.88
C LEU A 523 22.43 40.37 -9.66
N PRO A 524 22.46 41.49 -10.42
CA PRO A 524 21.39 42.50 -10.35
C PRO A 524 20.01 41.90 -10.64
N ALA A 525 18.98 42.35 -9.91
CA ALA A 525 17.60 41.88 -10.07
C ALA A 525 17.10 41.96 -11.52
N ALA A 526 17.44 43.02 -12.26
CA ALA A 526 17.09 43.16 -13.67
C ALA A 526 17.67 42.04 -14.54
N LYS A 527 18.91 41.62 -14.29
CA LYS A 527 19.56 40.51 -15.03
C LYS A 527 18.95 39.16 -14.65
N ARG A 528 18.63 38.95 -13.37
CA ARG A 528 17.93 37.74 -12.89
C ARG A 528 16.58 37.59 -13.57
N LYS A 529 15.78 38.67 -13.58
CA LYS A 529 14.47 38.70 -14.25
C LYS A 529 14.59 38.47 -15.77
N ALA A 530 15.49 39.18 -16.45
CA ALA A 530 15.67 39.00 -17.89
C ALA A 530 16.06 37.56 -18.28
N TRP A 531 16.86 36.89 -17.44
CA TRP A 531 17.19 35.49 -17.65
C TRP A 531 15.98 34.57 -17.41
N LEU A 532 15.19 34.82 -16.36
CA LEU A 532 13.96 34.06 -16.11
C LEU A 532 12.93 34.23 -17.24
N ASP A 533 12.74 35.44 -17.76
CA ASP A 533 11.87 35.72 -18.90
C ASP A 533 12.32 34.94 -20.15
N PHE A 534 13.64 34.87 -20.40
CA PHE A 534 14.20 34.05 -21.47
C PHE A 534 13.93 32.55 -21.26
N VAL A 535 14.13 32.04 -20.04
CA VAL A 535 13.93 30.62 -19.71
C VAL A 535 12.45 30.23 -19.82
N ILE A 536 11.55 31.05 -19.29
CA ILE A 536 10.10 30.84 -19.39
C ILE A 536 9.67 30.86 -20.86
N GLY A 537 10.16 31.80 -21.67
CA GLY A 537 9.87 31.87 -23.10
C GLY A 537 10.38 30.68 -23.94
N LYS A 538 11.24 29.82 -23.37
CA LYS A 538 11.68 28.57 -24.00
C LYS A 538 11.04 27.32 -23.41
N THR A 539 10.57 27.40 -22.17
CA THR A 539 9.90 26.30 -21.47
C THR A 539 8.62 25.88 -22.19
N SER A 540 8.39 24.57 -22.28
CA SER A 540 7.19 24.00 -22.91
C SER A 540 6.07 23.85 -21.87
N PHE A 541 4.90 24.41 -22.19
CA PHE A 541 3.69 24.36 -21.36
C PHE A 541 2.53 23.76 -22.14
N GLY A 542 1.49 23.31 -21.44
CA GLY A 542 0.31 22.70 -22.07
C GLY A 542 0.38 21.18 -22.14
N ASP A 543 -0.77 20.59 -22.41
CA ASP A 543 -1.02 19.15 -22.51
C ASP A 543 -0.70 18.55 -23.90
N GLY A 544 -0.32 19.39 -24.86
CA GLY A 544 0.13 18.96 -26.19
C GLY A 544 1.52 18.32 -26.18
N VAL A 545 1.69 17.21 -26.91
CA VAL A 545 3.00 16.59 -27.12
C VAL A 545 3.83 17.48 -28.06
N PRO A 546 5.00 18.01 -27.64
CA PRO A 546 5.82 18.88 -28.48
C PRO A 546 6.32 18.16 -29.73
N ALA A 547 6.13 18.77 -30.92
CA ALA A 547 6.36 18.11 -32.20
C ALA A 547 7.83 17.93 -32.62
N GLY A 548 8.79 18.59 -31.96
CA GLY A 548 10.21 18.51 -32.38
C GLY A 548 11.25 18.95 -31.35
N ARG A 549 10.87 19.70 -30.32
CA ARG A 549 11.72 19.98 -29.15
C ARG A 549 10.85 20.34 -27.96
N ALA A 550 11.34 20.05 -26.77
CA ALA A 550 10.75 20.47 -25.51
C ALA A 550 11.85 21.00 -24.58
N MET A 551 11.50 21.95 -23.72
CA MET A 551 12.37 22.39 -22.64
C MET A 551 11.60 22.37 -21.33
N THR A 552 12.21 21.75 -20.33
CA THR A 552 11.72 21.72 -18.96
C THR A 552 12.72 22.44 -18.07
N VAL A 553 12.21 23.23 -17.12
CA VAL A 553 13.03 23.94 -16.13
C VAL A 553 12.65 23.52 -14.72
N ALA A 554 13.65 23.31 -13.88
CA ALA A 554 13.51 23.11 -12.45
C ALA A 554 14.54 23.97 -11.70
N PHE A 555 14.18 24.39 -10.48
CA PHE A 555 15.03 25.23 -9.63
C PHE A 555 15.30 24.51 -8.31
N GLY A 556 16.57 24.41 -7.92
CA GLY A 556 16.96 23.95 -6.59
C GLY A 556 16.79 25.04 -5.52
N PRO A 557 16.87 24.69 -4.22
CA PRO A 557 16.67 25.63 -3.11
C PRO A 557 17.63 26.82 -3.17
N ASN A 558 18.92 26.56 -3.41
CA ASN A 558 19.93 27.61 -3.57
C ASN A 558 19.71 28.46 -4.83
N GLY A 559 19.19 27.86 -5.90
CA GLY A 559 18.84 28.58 -7.12
C GLY A 559 17.73 29.60 -6.88
N LEU A 560 16.66 29.19 -6.18
CA LEU A 560 15.54 30.07 -5.82
C LEU A 560 15.99 31.26 -4.96
N ARG A 561 16.82 31.04 -3.93
CA ARG A 561 17.41 32.13 -3.12
C ARG A 561 18.14 33.12 -4.00
N ARG A 562 19.08 32.63 -4.82
CA ARG A 562 19.93 33.48 -5.67
C ARG A 562 19.13 34.21 -6.76
N LEU A 563 18.01 33.64 -7.22
CA LEU A 563 17.09 34.26 -8.17
C LEU A 563 16.21 35.35 -7.54
N GLY A 564 16.22 35.47 -6.20
CA GLY A 564 15.53 36.54 -5.47
C GLY A 564 14.21 36.11 -4.84
N LEU A 565 14.01 34.81 -4.58
CA LEU A 565 12.95 34.33 -3.70
C LEU A 565 13.35 34.61 -2.23
N GLU A 566 13.26 35.88 -1.85
CA GLU A 566 13.51 36.39 -0.51
C GLU A 566 12.16 36.74 0.13
N GLY A 567 11.97 36.46 1.41
CA GLY A 567 10.71 36.73 2.10
C GLY A 567 10.72 38.04 2.88
N GLY A 568 9.64 38.24 3.63
CA GLY A 568 9.54 39.37 4.55
C GLY A 568 10.47 39.21 5.75
N VAL A 569 10.50 40.24 6.61
CA VAL A 569 11.33 40.28 7.83
C VAL A 569 11.03 39.12 8.79
N ASP A 570 9.86 38.50 8.68
CA ASP A 570 9.36 37.45 9.59
C ASP A 570 9.04 36.10 8.90
N ASP A 571 9.31 35.92 7.60
CA ASP A 571 8.89 34.71 6.87
C ASP A 571 9.94 34.32 5.81
N GLU A 572 10.62 33.18 5.97
CA GLU A 572 11.46 32.62 4.90
C GLU A 572 10.58 31.87 3.90
N PRO A 573 10.45 32.29 2.62
CA PRO A 573 9.49 31.68 1.68
C PRO A 573 9.81 30.20 1.41
N LEU A 574 11.06 29.81 1.61
CA LEU A 574 11.51 28.43 1.47
C LEU A 574 11.00 27.52 2.59
N ASP A 575 10.61 28.05 3.75
CA ASP A 575 10.06 27.24 4.85
C ASP A 575 8.71 26.60 4.52
N THR A 576 8.01 27.14 3.52
CA THR A 576 6.80 26.53 2.97
C THR A 576 7.09 25.30 2.09
N PHE A 577 8.34 25.08 1.69
CA PHE A 577 8.73 23.93 0.86
C PHE A 577 9.07 22.70 1.72
N PRO A 578 8.86 21.48 1.18
CA PRO A 578 9.20 20.23 1.88
C PRO A 578 10.67 20.21 2.34
N VAL A 579 10.92 19.63 3.52
CA VAL A 579 12.27 19.51 4.10
C VAL A 579 13.28 18.91 3.11
N ALA A 580 12.90 17.83 2.41
CA ALA A 580 13.76 17.17 1.42
C ALA A 580 14.17 18.11 0.26
N PHE A 581 13.31 19.05 -0.13
CA PHE A 581 13.66 20.04 -1.15
C PHE A 581 14.62 21.10 -0.60
N ARG A 582 14.42 21.54 0.66
CA ARG A 582 15.28 22.53 1.32
C ARG A 582 16.69 22.00 1.58
N GLU A 583 16.80 20.73 1.97
CA GLU A 583 18.07 20.04 2.22
C GLU A 583 18.83 19.74 0.90
N GLY A 584 18.09 19.52 -0.19
CA GLY A 584 18.67 19.11 -1.47
C GLY A 584 19.04 17.62 -1.47
N MET A 585 19.35 17.06 -2.66
CA MET A 585 19.80 15.67 -2.80
C MET A 585 21.32 15.52 -2.59
N GLY A 586 21.89 16.34 -1.69
CA GLY A 586 23.34 16.48 -1.47
C GLY A 586 23.88 15.50 -0.47
#